data_AF-A0A3Q0D503-F1
#
_entry.id   AF-A0A3Q0D503-F1
#
_cell.length_a   1.000
_cell.length_b   1.000
_cell.length_c   1.000
_cell.angle_alpha   90.00
_cell.angle_beta   90.00
_cell.angle_gamma   90.00
#
_symmetry.space_group_name_H-M   'P 1'
#
loop_
_entity.id
_entity.type
_entity.pdbx_description
1 polymer ?
#
loop_
_entity_poly.entity_id
_entity_poly.type
_entity_poly.pdbx_seq_one_letter_code
_entity_poly.pdbx_strand_id
1 'polypeptide(L)'
;MTINLQDADPQWAHCSLVPPFPHPFHHRVLEVSRKRTALKTGGVCRSWVGAWLYSPASPAAVAGTFSTNMALAQELYSFPASKLDSFVTQWLQPTREWKEEVLETVRTVEEFLRQENFHGERGLPRDVRVLKVVKVGSFGNGTVLRSTTDVELVAFLSCFHSFQEEAKHHHTVLRLIQKKMFYCQDLLDLGLDNLGVTEGFPSGLIFTLRTRETWEPITVTIIPAFRALASCRETS
;
A
#
# COMPACT_ATOMS: atom_id res chain seq x y z
N MET A 1 14.29 -66.76 -50.98
CA MET A 1 13.47 -67.23 -49.86
C MET A 1 13.13 -65.99 -49.03
N THR A 2 12.08 -65.28 -49.42
CA THR A 2 10.71 -65.29 -48.84
C THR A 2 10.63 -64.44 -47.56
N ILE A 3 9.86 -63.33 -47.65
CA ILE A 3 8.88 -62.73 -46.70
C ILE A 3 9.28 -62.52 -45.22
N ASN A 4 8.88 -61.47 -44.50
CA ASN A 4 7.57 -60.82 -44.46
C ASN A 4 7.61 -59.40 -43.88
N LEU A 5 6.67 -58.59 -44.37
CA LEU A 5 6.06 -57.43 -43.70
C LEU A 5 5.15 -57.90 -42.56
N GLN A 6 5.08 -57.15 -41.45
CA GLN A 6 3.99 -57.06 -40.45
C GLN A 6 4.59 -56.35 -39.22
N ASP A 7 4.08 -55.29 -38.60
CA ASP A 7 2.77 -54.63 -38.47
C ASP A 7 3.10 -53.22 -37.88
N ALA A 8 2.37 -52.11 -38.01
CA ALA A 8 1.05 -51.76 -38.53
C ALA A 8 1.00 -50.22 -38.74
N ASP A 9 0.27 -49.79 -39.76
CA ASP A 9 -0.39 -48.48 -39.91
C ASP A 9 -1.72 -48.81 -40.63
N PRO A 10 -2.91 -48.33 -40.24
CA PRO A 10 -3.42 -47.03 -40.72
C PRO A 10 -4.35 -46.29 -39.71
N GLN A 11 -4.38 -44.95 -39.59
CA GLN A 11 -4.93 -43.92 -40.49
C GLN A 11 -6.45 -43.63 -40.30
N TRP A 12 -6.77 -42.32 -40.29
CA TRP A 12 -8.08 -41.62 -40.44
C TRP A 12 -9.03 -41.64 -39.21
N ALA A 13 -9.84 -40.62 -38.89
CA ALA A 13 -10.28 -39.43 -39.61
C ALA A 13 -11.13 -38.51 -38.71
N HIS A 14 -11.19 -37.22 -39.09
CA HIS A 14 -12.36 -36.33 -39.09
C HIS A 14 -12.91 -35.67 -37.80
N CYS A 15 -12.84 -34.31 -37.81
CA CYS A 15 -13.94 -33.32 -37.68
C CYS A 15 -13.45 -32.10 -36.85
N SER A 16 -13.03 -31.01 -37.50
CA SER A 16 -13.89 -29.88 -37.92
C SER A 16 -14.54 -29.13 -36.75
N LEU A 17 -14.10 -27.89 -36.49
CA LEU A 17 -14.92 -26.67 -36.30
C LEU A 17 -14.14 -25.59 -35.50
N VAL A 18 -13.70 -24.55 -36.22
CA VAL A 18 -13.58 -23.16 -35.74
C VAL A 18 -14.96 -22.52 -36.05
N PRO A 19 -15.62 -21.67 -35.23
CA PRO A 19 -15.12 -20.38 -34.67
C PRO A 19 -15.77 -19.99 -33.30
N PRO A 20 -15.83 -18.72 -32.83
CA PRO A 20 -15.03 -17.53 -33.15
C PRO A 20 -14.36 -16.86 -31.91
N PHE A 21 -13.35 -16.05 -32.21
CA PHE A 21 -12.89 -14.93 -31.39
C PHE A 21 -14.02 -13.90 -31.16
N PRO A 22 -14.12 -13.28 -29.98
CA PRO A 22 -14.68 -11.95 -29.84
C PRO A 22 -13.55 -10.91 -29.72
N HIS A 23 -13.41 -10.07 -30.74
CA HIS A 23 -12.95 -8.68 -30.60
C HIS A 23 -14.19 -7.76 -30.63
N PRO A 24 -14.13 -6.46 -30.29
CA PRO A 24 -13.17 -5.72 -29.49
C PRO A 24 -13.84 -5.09 -28.25
N PHE A 25 -13.02 -4.74 -27.25
CA PHE A 25 -13.43 -3.97 -26.08
C PHE A 25 -14.00 -2.61 -26.48
N HIS A 26 -15.31 -2.43 -26.32
CA HIS A 26 -15.90 -1.09 -26.28
C HIS A 26 -15.48 -0.41 -24.98
N HIS A 27 -14.63 0.60 -25.12
CA HIS A 27 -14.30 1.57 -24.08
C HIS A 27 -15.58 2.32 -23.70
N ARG A 28 -16.24 1.93 -22.61
CA ARG A 28 -17.32 2.71 -22.01
C ARG A 28 -16.69 3.64 -20.99
N VAL A 29 -16.39 4.86 -21.44
CA VAL A 29 -16.12 6.00 -20.57
C VAL A 29 -17.33 6.16 -19.66
N LEU A 30 -17.16 5.89 -18.37
CA LEU A 30 -18.14 6.28 -17.35
C LEU A 30 -18.00 7.79 -17.15
N GLU A 31 -18.74 8.56 -17.95
CA GLU A 31 -19.03 9.95 -17.63
C GLU A 31 -19.83 9.97 -16.31
N VAL A 32 -19.18 10.36 -15.22
CA VAL A 32 -19.87 10.75 -13.99
C VAL A 32 -20.47 12.14 -14.24
N SER A 33 -21.73 12.13 -14.70
CA SER A 33 -22.56 13.32 -14.80
C SER A 33 -22.81 13.89 -13.40
N ARG A 34 -22.06 14.95 -13.07
CA ARG A 34 -22.22 15.78 -11.86
C ARG A 34 -23.55 16.53 -11.92
N LYS A 35 -24.65 15.89 -11.50
CA LYS A 35 -25.92 16.59 -11.24
C LYS A 35 -25.78 17.41 -9.96
N ARG A 36 -25.60 18.72 -10.12
CA ARG A 36 -25.89 19.71 -9.07
C ARG A 36 -27.40 19.76 -8.91
N THR A 37 -27.91 19.29 -7.78
CA THR A 37 -29.28 19.57 -7.35
C THR A 37 -29.27 20.53 -6.16
N ALA A 38 -30.12 21.53 -6.29
CA ALA A 38 -30.17 22.74 -5.49
C ALA A 38 -30.49 22.49 -4.01
N LEU A 39 -29.87 23.34 -3.19
CA LEU A 39 -30.18 23.61 -1.79
C LEU A 39 -31.68 23.94 -1.63
N LYS A 40 -32.39 23.16 -0.81
CA LYS A 40 -33.68 23.57 -0.24
C LYS A 40 -33.64 23.44 1.27
N THR A 41 -33.99 24.56 1.88
CA THR A 41 -34.15 24.91 3.28
C THR A 41 -35.13 24.04 4.05
N GLY A 42 -34.80 23.80 5.33
CA GLY A 42 -35.78 23.80 6.43
C GLY A 42 -36.36 22.44 6.82
N GLY A 43 -36.01 21.97 8.02
CA GLY A 43 -36.67 20.83 8.66
C GLY A 43 -35.99 20.42 9.96
N VAL A 44 -36.33 21.09 11.06
CA VAL A 44 -35.91 20.75 12.42
C VAL A 44 -36.51 19.40 12.83
N CYS A 45 -35.67 18.44 13.20
CA CYS A 45 -36.06 17.32 14.07
C CYS A 45 -35.05 17.19 15.20
N ARG A 46 -35.58 17.25 16.42
CA ARG A 46 -34.88 17.26 17.70
C ARG A 46 -34.51 15.83 18.11
N SER A 47 -33.44 15.78 18.91
CA SER A 47 -33.03 14.69 19.80
C SER A 47 -32.44 13.48 19.11
N TRP A 48 -31.13 13.28 19.29
CA TRP A 48 -30.58 12.12 19.97
C TRP A 48 -29.29 12.59 20.66
N VAL A 49 -29.31 12.59 21.99
CA VAL A 49 -28.16 12.89 22.84
C VAL A 49 -27.33 11.61 22.91
N GLY A 50 -26.27 11.56 22.11
CA GLY A 50 -25.25 10.52 22.14
C GLY A 50 -23.89 11.21 22.22
N ALA A 51 -23.27 11.14 23.39
CA ALA A 51 -22.02 11.77 23.72
C ALA A 51 -20.87 11.25 22.83
N TRP A 52 -20.51 12.03 21.81
CA TRP A 52 -19.17 11.98 21.23
C TRP A 52 -18.26 12.83 22.11
N LEU A 53 -17.58 12.19 23.07
CA LEU A 53 -16.36 12.75 23.62
C LEU A 53 -15.32 12.70 22.50
N TYR A 54 -15.24 13.79 21.73
CA TYR A 54 -14.06 14.13 20.96
C TYR A 54 -12.89 14.17 21.93
N SER A 55 -12.00 13.19 21.82
CA SER A 55 -10.66 13.29 22.39
C SER A 55 -9.90 14.27 21.48
N PRO A 56 -9.42 15.42 21.98
CA PRO A 56 -8.61 16.31 21.18
C PRO A 56 -7.23 15.68 21.04
N ALA A 57 -6.95 15.10 19.87
CA ALA A 57 -5.57 15.03 19.42
C ALA A 57 -5.03 16.47 19.42
N SER A 58 -3.92 16.70 20.11
CA SER A 58 -3.34 18.03 20.32
C SER A 58 -3.18 18.77 18.98
N PRO A 59 -3.76 19.98 18.80
CA PRO A 59 -3.66 20.74 17.55
C PRO A 59 -2.22 21.15 17.19
N ALA A 60 -1.30 21.09 18.16
CA ALA A 60 0.05 21.61 18.01
C ALA A 60 0.92 20.80 17.04
N ALA A 61 0.78 19.47 17.02
CA ALA A 61 1.62 18.60 16.19
C ALA A 61 1.25 18.68 14.70
N VAL A 62 -0.05 18.79 14.40
CA VAL A 62 -0.53 18.83 13.00
C VAL A 62 -0.46 20.25 12.44
N ALA A 63 -0.75 21.29 13.23
CA ALA A 63 -0.62 22.68 12.80
C ALA A 63 0.85 23.10 12.55
N GLY A 64 1.80 22.52 13.29
CA GLY A 64 3.23 22.78 13.12
C GLY A 64 3.77 22.36 11.75
N THR A 65 3.38 21.17 11.27
CA THR A 65 3.89 20.59 10.01
C THR A 65 3.32 21.25 8.76
N PHE A 66 2.06 21.70 8.77
CA PHE A 66 1.48 22.44 7.64
C PHE A 66 2.04 23.88 7.53
N SER A 67 2.35 24.52 8.65
CA SER A 67 2.86 25.90 8.69
C SER A 67 4.31 25.99 8.19
N THR A 68 5.17 25.04 8.56
CA THR A 68 6.59 25.01 8.13
C THR A 68 6.74 24.70 6.64
N ASN A 69 5.94 23.78 6.09
CA ASN A 69 5.98 23.47 4.65
C ASN A 69 5.56 24.66 3.77
N MET A 70 4.59 25.47 4.20
CA MET A 70 4.20 26.70 3.48
C MET A 70 5.30 27.78 3.56
N ALA A 71 5.98 27.91 4.71
CA ALA A 71 7.10 28.83 4.86
C ALA A 71 8.29 28.44 3.96
N LEU A 72 8.67 27.16 3.90
CA LEU A 72 9.74 26.67 3.03
C LEU A 72 9.43 26.85 1.54
N ALA A 73 8.17 26.70 1.13
CA ALA A 73 7.76 26.94 -0.25
C ALA A 73 7.91 28.42 -0.65
N GLN A 74 7.59 29.34 0.26
CA GLN A 74 7.73 30.78 0.03
C GLN A 74 9.19 31.24 -0.01
N GLU A 75 10.05 30.59 0.79
CA GLU A 75 11.51 30.79 0.75
C GLU A 75 12.12 30.28 -0.56
N LEU A 76 11.65 29.14 -1.08
CA LEU A 76 12.13 28.60 -2.36
C LEU A 76 11.89 29.55 -3.53
N TYR A 77 10.70 30.17 -3.64
CA TYR A 77 10.40 31.12 -4.72
C TYR A 77 11.24 32.40 -4.67
N SER A 78 11.76 32.74 -3.49
CA SER A 78 12.60 33.93 -3.27
C SER A 78 14.10 33.60 -3.40
N PHE A 79 14.46 32.32 -3.53
CA PHE A 79 15.84 31.86 -3.55
C PHE A 79 16.48 32.05 -4.93
N PRO A 80 17.72 32.58 -5.03
CA PRO A 80 18.40 32.71 -6.31
C PRO A 80 18.65 31.34 -6.95
N ALA A 81 18.43 31.23 -8.26
CA ALA A 81 18.65 29.97 -9.00
C ALA A 81 20.07 29.40 -8.82
N SER A 82 21.08 30.27 -8.69
CA SER A 82 22.47 29.88 -8.46
C SER A 82 22.77 29.24 -7.11
N LYS A 83 21.83 29.32 -6.14
CA LYS A 83 21.99 28.79 -4.78
C LYS A 83 21.03 27.64 -4.46
N LEU A 84 20.31 27.12 -5.46
CA LEU A 84 19.34 26.03 -5.26
C LEU A 84 20.00 24.76 -4.71
N ASP A 85 21.22 24.45 -5.12
CA ASP A 85 21.96 23.29 -4.59
C ASP A 85 22.16 23.39 -3.06
N SER A 86 22.59 24.57 -2.60
CA SER A 86 22.71 24.85 -1.16
C SER A 86 21.36 24.80 -0.44
N PHE A 87 20.28 25.22 -1.10
CA PHE A 87 18.93 25.13 -0.54
C PHE A 87 18.52 23.66 -0.34
N VAL A 88 18.80 22.80 -1.33
CA VAL A 88 18.52 21.36 -1.25
C VAL A 88 19.24 20.73 -0.07
N THR A 89 20.55 20.96 0.07
CA THR A 89 21.34 20.35 1.15
C THR A 89 20.94 20.85 2.54
N GLN A 90 20.57 22.12 2.68
CA GLN A 90 20.29 22.71 4.00
C GLN A 90 18.85 22.51 4.47
N TRP A 91 17.87 22.52 3.55
CA TRP A 91 16.45 22.57 3.91
C TRP A 91 15.67 21.34 3.49
N LEU A 92 16.04 20.71 2.38
CA LEU A 92 15.29 19.60 1.79
C LEU A 92 15.84 18.23 2.17
N GLN A 93 17.16 18.08 2.28
CA GLN A 93 17.75 16.78 2.61
C GLN A 93 17.48 16.41 4.08
N PRO A 94 16.97 15.19 4.33
CA PRO A 94 16.87 14.68 5.68
C PRO A 94 18.27 14.43 6.26
N THR A 95 18.41 14.58 7.58
CA THR A 95 19.65 14.19 8.26
C THR A 95 19.83 12.69 8.18
N ARG A 96 21.08 12.25 8.19
CA ARG A 96 21.41 10.82 8.09
C ARG A 96 20.86 10.05 9.27
N GLU A 97 21.01 10.62 10.46
CA GLU A 97 20.60 10.04 11.74
C GLU A 97 19.10 9.81 11.78
N TRP A 98 18.31 10.82 11.38
CA TRP A 98 16.86 10.70 11.30
C TRP A 98 16.45 9.62 10.29
N LYS A 99 17.09 9.58 9.11
CA LYS A 99 16.79 8.57 8.09
C LYS A 99 17.07 7.15 8.61
N GLU A 100 18.19 6.96 9.32
CA GLU A 100 18.55 5.67 9.92
C GLU A 100 17.51 5.24 10.96
N GLU A 101 17.02 6.17 11.78
CA GLU A 101 16.00 5.93 12.80
C GLU A 101 14.64 5.52 12.21
N VAL A 102 14.20 6.21 11.14
CA VAL A 102 12.99 5.83 10.41
C VAL A 102 13.15 4.45 9.79
N LEU A 103 14.30 4.15 9.18
CA LEU A 103 14.56 2.85 8.58
C LEU A 103 14.60 1.71 9.61
N GLU A 104 15.08 1.96 10.81
CA GLU A 104 15.02 1.01 11.93
C GLU A 104 13.58 0.74 12.35
N THR A 105 12.76 1.79 12.50
CA THR A 105 11.34 1.68 12.83
C THR A 105 10.58 0.88 11.76
N VAL A 106 10.84 1.15 10.49
CA VAL A 106 10.27 0.43 9.35
C VAL A 106 10.76 -1.01 9.30
N ARG A 107 12.00 -1.28 9.70
CA ARG A 107 12.53 -2.65 9.78
C ARG A 107 11.74 -3.50 10.76
N THR A 108 11.34 -2.96 11.91
CA THR A 108 10.45 -3.67 12.86
C THR A 108 9.12 -4.06 12.19
N VAL A 109 8.56 -3.17 11.37
CA VAL A 109 7.33 -3.48 10.60
C VAL A 109 7.59 -4.58 9.55
N GLU A 110 8.72 -4.51 8.82
CA GLU A 110 9.09 -5.55 7.86
C GLU A 110 9.30 -6.92 8.54
N GLU A 111 9.90 -6.94 9.73
CA GLU A 111 10.12 -8.15 10.52
C GLU A 111 8.80 -8.72 11.03
N PHE A 112 7.92 -7.90 11.58
CA PHE A 112 6.55 -8.28 11.96
C PHE A 112 5.82 -8.94 10.77
N LEU A 113 5.81 -8.28 9.60
CA LEU A 113 5.12 -8.81 8.42
C LEU A 113 5.68 -10.16 7.96
N ARG A 114 6.98 -10.39 8.09
CA ARG A 114 7.63 -11.63 7.65
C ARG A 114 7.49 -12.79 8.64
N GLN A 115 7.54 -12.50 9.94
CA GLN A 115 7.50 -13.52 10.99
C GLN A 115 6.06 -13.94 11.33
N GLU A 116 5.10 -13.02 11.18
CA GLU A 116 3.71 -13.30 11.51
C GLU A 116 3.09 -14.31 10.52
N ASN A 117 2.53 -15.38 11.06
CA ASN A 117 1.75 -16.33 10.27
C ASN A 117 0.28 -15.91 10.33
N PHE A 118 -0.20 -15.30 9.24
CA PHE A 118 -1.56 -14.80 9.15
C PHE A 118 -2.50 -15.97 8.88
N HIS A 119 -3.22 -16.43 9.91
CA HIS A 119 -4.22 -17.49 9.71
C HIS A 119 -5.39 -16.95 8.89
N GLY A 120 -5.58 -17.50 7.69
CA GLY A 120 -6.62 -17.05 6.78
C GLY A 120 -8.01 -17.26 7.36
N GLU A 121 -8.84 -16.23 7.29
CA GLU A 121 -10.28 -16.34 7.55
C GLU A 121 -11.02 -16.53 6.21
N ARG A 122 -12.07 -17.36 6.20
CA ARG A 122 -13.04 -17.60 5.10
C ARG A 122 -12.56 -17.26 3.67
N GLY A 123 -12.20 -18.28 2.90
CA GLY A 123 -11.89 -18.16 1.47
C GLY A 123 -10.43 -17.82 1.16
N LEU A 124 -9.59 -17.66 2.18
CA LEU A 124 -8.14 -17.64 2.06
C LEU A 124 -7.53 -18.99 2.47
N PRO A 125 -6.31 -19.33 1.99
CA PRO A 125 -5.55 -20.47 2.49
C PRO A 125 -5.36 -20.40 4.01
N ARG A 126 -5.25 -21.57 4.66
CA ARG A 126 -5.15 -21.68 6.12
C ARG A 126 -3.97 -20.88 6.71
N ASP A 127 -2.87 -20.82 5.96
CA ASP A 127 -1.68 -20.04 6.29
C ASP A 127 -1.38 -19.04 5.17
N VAL A 128 -1.52 -17.75 5.50
CA VAL A 128 -1.14 -16.64 4.63
C VAL A 128 0.20 -16.12 5.12
N ARG A 129 1.19 -16.10 4.23
CA ARG A 129 2.55 -15.62 4.53
C ARG A 129 2.90 -14.44 3.65
N VAL A 130 3.67 -13.51 4.19
CA VAL A 130 4.28 -12.45 3.40
C VAL A 130 5.55 -12.99 2.74
N LEU A 131 5.53 -13.08 1.43
CA LEU A 131 6.63 -13.57 0.61
C LEU A 131 7.76 -12.55 0.47
N LYS A 132 7.41 -11.26 0.40
CA LYS A 132 8.34 -10.16 0.22
C LYS A 132 7.70 -8.86 0.69
N VAL A 133 8.49 -7.99 1.31
CA VAL A 133 8.11 -6.60 1.59
C VAL A 133 9.05 -5.70 0.82
N VAL A 134 8.51 -4.67 0.18
CA VAL A 134 9.27 -3.67 -0.60
C VAL A 134 8.89 -2.28 -0.14
N LYS A 135 9.90 -1.46 0.19
CA LYS A 135 9.74 -0.03 0.38
C LYS A 135 9.54 0.65 -0.97
N VAL A 136 8.46 1.42 -1.09
CA VAL A 136 8.14 2.18 -2.29
C VAL A 136 8.07 3.67 -1.94
N GLY A 137 7.67 4.50 -2.91
CA GLY A 137 7.61 5.95 -2.73
C GLY A 137 8.99 6.59 -2.56
N SER A 138 9.02 7.70 -1.83
CA SER A 138 10.22 8.51 -1.61
C SER A 138 11.35 7.72 -0.93
N PHE A 139 11.00 6.88 0.07
CA PHE A 139 11.94 6.03 0.79
C PHE A 139 12.51 4.90 -0.07
N GLY A 140 11.72 4.33 -0.98
CA GLY A 140 12.20 3.34 -1.94
C GLY A 140 13.12 3.92 -3.01
N ASN A 141 12.82 5.15 -3.47
CA ASN A 141 13.53 5.79 -4.58
C ASN A 141 14.72 6.65 -4.14
N GLY A 142 14.91 6.88 -2.83
CA GLY A 142 15.97 7.73 -2.32
C GLY A 142 15.71 9.23 -2.47
N THR A 143 14.45 9.64 -2.67
CA THR A 143 14.02 11.04 -2.86
C THR A 143 13.30 11.57 -1.63
N VAL A 144 13.65 11.08 -0.43
CA VAL A 144 13.05 11.51 0.85
C VAL A 144 13.42 12.95 1.12
N LEU A 145 12.42 13.77 1.47
CA LEU A 145 12.63 15.13 1.95
C LEU A 145 12.57 15.16 3.48
N ARG A 146 13.16 16.19 4.07
CA ARG A 146 13.17 16.42 5.53
C ARG A 146 11.77 16.49 6.13
N SER A 147 10.76 16.95 5.39
CA SER A 147 9.37 17.01 5.84
C SER A 147 8.56 15.75 5.55
N THR A 148 9.13 14.76 4.84
CA THR A 148 8.43 13.54 4.47
C THR A 148 8.49 12.54 5.60
N THR A 149 7.39 12.37 6.34
CA THR A 149 7.29 11.36 7.40
C THR A 149 6.52 10.11 6.95
N ASP A 150 6.08 10.07 5.69
CA ASP A 150 5.29 8.99 5.12
C ASP A 150 6.18 7.91 4.48
N VAL A 151 5.99 6.66 4.90
CA VAL A 151 6.65 5.47 4.36
C VAL A 151 5.61 4.55 3.75
N GLU A 152 5.86 4.13 2.51
CA GLU A 152 4.98 3.20 1.79
C GLU A 152 5.66 1.84 1.66
N LEU A 153 4.92 0.79 2.03
CA LEU A 153 5.34 -0.60 1.99
C LEU A 153 4.38 -1.41 1.12
N VAL A 154 4.92 -2.19 0.20
CA VAL A 154 4.17 -3.20 -0.56
C VAL A 154 4.50 -4.58 0.01
N ALA A 155 3.48 -5.27 0.52
CA ALA A 155 3.59 -6.62 1.06
C ALA A 155 3.04 -7.62 0.04
N PHE A 156 3.91 -8.47 -0.50
CA PHE A 156 3.52 -9.55 -1.41
C PHE A 156 3.09 -10.77 -0.60
N LEU A 157 1.84 -11.22 -0.75
CA LEU A 157 1.32 -12.35 0.03
C LEU A 157 1.22 -13.63 -0.79
N SER A 158 1.37 -14.76 -0.10
CA SER A 158 1.27 -16.10 -0.69
C SER A 158 -0.14 -16.53 -1.06
N CYS A 159 -1.16 -15.78 -0.60
CA CYS A 159 -2.55 -16.13 -0.83
C CYS A 159 -3.13 -15.58 -2.14
N PHE A 160 -2.39 -14.72 -2.84
CA PHE A 160 -2.81 -14.20 -4.14
C PHE A 160 -2.12 -15.00 -5.25
N HIS A 161 -2.92 -15.59 -6.14
CA HIS A 161 -2.45 -16.28 -7.34
C HIS A 161 -2.81 -15.55 -8.63
N SER A 162 -3.62 -14.49 -8.54
CA SER A 162 -3.99 -13.62 -9.65
C SER A 162 -4.37 -12.21 -9.16
N PHE A 163 -4.36 -11.24 -10.07
CA PHE A 163 -4.86 -9.89 -9.79
C PHE A 163 -6.35 -9.87 -9.38
N GLN A 164 -7.14 -10.84 -9.88
CA GLN A 164 -8.54 -10.96 -9.50
C GLN A 164 -8.71 -11.44 -8.06
N GLU A 165 -7.86 -12.37 -7.61
CA GLU A 165 -7.84 -12.81 -6.21
C GLU A 165 -7.38 -11.70 -5.26
N GLU A 166 -6.36 -10.92 -5.67
CA GLU A 166 -5.95 -9.72 -4.94
C GLU A 166 -7.16 -8.80 -4.75
N ALA A 167 -7.82 -8.36 -5.83
CA ALA A 167 -8.98 -7.46 -5.72
C ALA A 167 -10.13 -8.02 -4.88
N LYS A 168 -10.38 -9.34 -4.96
CA LYS A 168 -11.45 -10.02 -4.21
C LYS A 168 -11.16 -10.14 -2.73
N HIS A 169 -9.91 -10.47 -2.37
CA HIS A 169 -9.51 -10.76 -0.99
C HIS A 169 -8.76 -9.61 -0.31
N HIS A 170 -8.54 -8.51 -1.02
CA HIS A 170 -7.79 -7.32 -0.58
C HIS A 170 -8.18 -6.86 0.81
N HIS A 171 -9.47 -6.59 1.02
CA HIS A 171 -10.01 -6.09 2.28
C HIS A 171 -9.95 -7.14 3.40
N THR A 172 -10.08 -8.43 3.07
CA THR A 172 -9.93 -9.52 4.05
C THR A 172 -8.51 -9.58 4.56
N VAL A 173 -7.52 -9.46 3.67
CA VAL A 173 -6.10 -9.43 4.04
C VAL A 173 -5.76 -8.19 4.85
N LEU A 174 -6.24 -7.01 4.45
CA LEU A 174 -6.04 -5.77 5.22
C LEU A 174 -6.55 -5.91 6.66
N ARG A 175 -7.76 -6.43 6.86
CA ARG A 175 -8.33 -6.68 8.20
C ARG A 175 -7.53 -7.69 9.00
N LEU A 176 -6.99 -8.72 8.34
CA LEU A 176 -6.17 -9.74 8.97
C LEU A 176 -4.85 -9.15 9.49
N ILE A 177 -4.18 -8.33 8.68
CA ILE A 177 -2.96 -7.61 9.08
C ILE A 177 -3.29 -6.64 10.23
N GLN A 178 -4.35 -5.84 10.07
CA GLN A 178 -4.82 -4.90 11.10
C GLN A 178 -5.04 -5.57 12.45
N LYS A 179 -5.76 -6.70 12.46
CA LYS A 179 -6.04 -7.48 13.68
C LYS A 179 -4.74 -7.94 14.34
N LYS A 180 -3.76 -8.42 13.57
CA LYS A 180 -2.48 -8.89 14.10
C LYS A 180 -1.61 -7.77 14.64
N MET A 181 -1.64 -6.59 14.04
CA MET A 181 -0.89 -5.43 14.53
C MET A 181 -1.29 -5.03 15.96
N PHE A 182 -2.58 -5.14 16.32
CA PHE A 182 -3.03 -4.89 17.69
C PHE A 182 -2.48 -5.85 18.75
N TYR A 183 -1.94 -7.00 18.35
CA TYR A 183 -1.35 -8.00 19.25
C TYR A 183 0.18 -8.04 19.18
N CYS A 184 0.82 -7.22 18.33
CA CYS A 184 2.26 -7.19 18.19
C CYS A 184 2.88 -6.23 19.22
N GLN A 185 3.56 -6.77 20.22
CA GLN A 185 4.17 -5.96 21.28
C GLN A 185 5.22 -4.99 20.74
N ASP A 186 6.04 -5.41 19.76
CA ASP A 186 7.07 -4.53 19.18
C ASP A 186 6.48 -3.29 18.53
N LEU A 187 5.32 -3.41 17.88
CA LEU A 187 4.63 -2.26 17.29
C LEU A 187 3.95 -1.39 18.35
N LEU A 188 3.42 -1.99 19.42
CA LEU A 188 2.84 -1.26 20.55
C LEU A 188 3.91 -0.47 21.31
N ASP A 189 5.11 -1.02 21.47
CA ASP A 189 6.25 -0.35 22.10
C ASP A 189 6.74 0.85 21.28
N LEU A 190 6.59 0.79 19.96
CA LEU A 190 6.79 1.92 19.04
C LEU A 190 5.61 2.90 19.01
N GLY A 191 4.61 2.74 19.89
CA GLY A 191 3.50 3.68 20.02
C GLY A 191 2.53 3.66 18.84
N LEU A 192 2.18 2.47 18.34
CA LEU A 192 1.17 2.27 17.30
C LEU A 192 -0.12 3.06 17.57
N ASP A 193 -0.46 3.95 16.64
CA ASP A 193 -1.64 4.81 16.70
C ASP A 193 -2.26 5.01 15.30
N ASN A 194 -3.46 5.58 15.23
CA ASN A 194 -4.16 5.95 13.99
C ASN A 194 -4.32 4.80 12.97
N LEU A 195 -4.42 3.55 13.46
CA LEU A 195 -4.55 2.37 12.61
C LEU A 195 -5.90 2.32 11.90
N GLY A 196 -5.89 2.47 10.59
CA GLY A 196 -7.08 2.48 9.74
C GLY A 196 -6.83 1.96 8.33
N VAL A 197 -7.88 1.86 7.53
CA VAL A 197 -7.80 1.50 6.11
C VAL A 197 -8.05 2.76 5.27
N THR A 198 -7.18 3.03 4.30
CA THR A 198 -7.34 4.17 3.40
C THR A 198 -8.50 3.95 2.44
N GLU A 199 -9.25 5.03 2.16
CA GLU A 199 -10.39 5.01 1.23
C GLU A 199 -9.96 5.05 -0.26
N GLY A 200 -8.66 5.02 -0.56
CA GLY A 200 -8.10 5.07 -1.91
C GLY A 200 -8.13 3.73 -2.64
N PHE A 201 -7.81 3.75 -3.94
CA PHE A 201 -7.60 2.54 -4.74
C PHE A 201 -6.14 2.48 -5.26
N PRO A 202 -5.39 1.40 -4.96
CA PRO A 202 -5.75 0.32 -4.05
C PRO A 202 -5.82 0.81 -2.59
N SER A 203 -6.72 0.21 -1.80
CA SER A 203 -6.80 0.56 -0.37
C SER A 203 -5.58 0.01 0.37
N GLY A 204 -5.13 0.70 1.40
CA GLY A 204 -3.94 0.35 2.18
C GLY A 204 -4.24 0.42 3.66
N LEU A 205 -3.42 -0.25 4.46
CA LEU A 205 -3.45 -0.12 5.91
C LEU A 205 -2.54 1.04 6.31
N ILE A 206 -3.11 2.10 6.87
CA ILE A 206 -2.38 3.29 7.32
C ILE A 206 -2.34 3.31 8.85
N PHE A 207 -1.19 3.67 9.41
CA PHE A 207 -1.00 3.82 10.85
C PHE A 207 0.21 4.71 11.12
N THR A 208 0.32 5.18 12.36
CA THR A 208 1.47 5.96 12.81
C THR A 208 2.28 5.17 13.82
N LEU A 209 3.60 5.24 13.71
CA LEU A 209 4.57 4.77 14.69
C LEU A 209 5.43 5.93 15.16
N ARG A 210 6.15 5.74 16.25
CA ARG A 210 7.20 6.65 16.71
C ARG A 210 8.56 6.01 16.54
N THR A 211 9.51 6.83 16.14
CA THR A 211 10.91 6.44 16.08
C THR A 211 11.47 6.23 17.48
N ARG A 212 12.53 5.41 17.62
CA ARG A 212 12.98 4.91 18.92
C ARG A 212 13.73 5.96 19.75
N GLU A 213 14.53 6.81 19.10
CA GLU A 213 15.46 7.75 19.73
C GLU A 213 14.85 9.15 19.90
N THR A 214 14.31 9.71 18.82
CA THR A 214 13.73 11.05 18.76
C THR A 214 12.23 11.08 19.07
N TRP A 215 11.59 9.91 19.04
CA TRP A 215 10.15 9.76 19.31
C TRP A 215 9.27 10.57 18.35
N GLU A 216 9.78 10.81 17.15
CA GLU A 216 9.06 11.54 16.11
C GLU A 216 8.04 10.62 15.43
N PRO A 217 6.82 11.11 15.13
CA PRO A 217 5.81 10.32 14.47
C PRO A 217 6.14 10.11 12.99
N ILE A 218 6.05 8.86 12.53
CA ILE A 218 6.08 8.47 11.13
C ILE A 218 4.77 7.80 10.74
N THR A 219 4.32 8.06 9.52
CA THR A 219 3.13 7.41 8.96
C THR A 219 3.59 6.27 8.08
N VAL A 220 3.05 5.07 8.29
CA VAL A 220 3.36 3.90 7.46
C VAL A 220 2.08 3.44 6.76
N THR A 221 2.18 3.22 5.46
CA THR A 221 1.10 2.64 4.65
C THR A 221 1.54 1.28 4.11
N ILE A 222 0.77 0.23 4.39
CA ILE A 222 0.99 -1.12 3.87
C ILE A 222 -0.05 -1.44 2.80
N ILE A 223 0.41 -1.80 1.60
CA ILE A 223 -0.43 -2.22 0.48
C ILE A 223 -0.18 -3.71 0.20
N PRO A 224 -1.16 -4.59 0.41
CA PRO A 224 -1.05 -5.99 0.04
C PRO A 224 -1.14 -6.12 -1.50
N ALA A 225 -0.27 -6.94 -2.10
CA ALA A 225 -0.21 -7.09 -3.55
C ALA A 225 0.10 -8.52 -4.01
N PHE A 226 -0.36 -8.89 -5.21
CA PHE A 226 -0.01 -10.13 -5.89
C PHE A 226 1.40 -10.04 -6.50
N ARG A 227 2.20 -11.09 -6.29
CA ARG A 227 3.54 -11.19 -6.88
C ARG A 227 3.47 -11.74 -8.31
N ALA A 228 3.17 -10.87 -9.27
CA ALA A 228 3.20 -11.23 -10.69
C ALA A 228 4.61 -11.43 -11.25
N LEU A 229 5.61 -10.73 -10.67
CA LEU A 229 6.99 -10.81 -11.11
C LEU A 229 7.69 -11.98 -10.40
N ALA A 230 7.84 -13.09 -11.13
CA ALA A 230 8.74 -14.17 -10.75
C ALA A 230 10.17 -13.64 -10.72
N SER A 231 10.99 -14.11 -9.78
CA SER A 231 12.43 -13.87 -9.88
C SER A 231 12.92 -14.59 -11.13
N CYS A 232 13.38 -13.85 -12.14
CA CYS A 232 14.39 -14.40 -13.03
C CYS A 232 15.55 -14.82 -12.11
N ARG A 233 15.70 -16.12 -11.87
CA ARG A 233 16.93 -16.65 -11.30
C ARG A 233 17.98 -16.38 -12.37
N GLU A 234 18.79 -15.34 -12.18
CA GLU A 234 20.11 -15.32 -12.81
C GLU A 234 20.81 -16.58 -12.32
N THR A 235 20.79 -17.58 -13.18
CA THR A 235 21.62 -18.76 -13.06
C THR A 235 22.99 -18.29 -13.51
N SER A 236 23.78 -17.83 -12.54
CA SER A 236 25.24 -17.74 -12.70
C SER A 236 25.86 -19.12 -12.55
#